data_AF-A0A935SC67-F1
#
_entry.id   AF-A0A935SC67-F1
#
_cell.length_a   1.000
_cell.length_b   1.000
_cell.length_c   1.000
_cell.angle_alpha   90.00
_cell.angle_beta   90.00
_cell.angle_gamma   90.00
#
_symmetry.space_group_name_H-M   'P 1'
#
loop_
_entity.id
_entity.type
_entity.pdbx_description
1 polymer ?
#
loop_
_entity_poly.entity_id
_entity_poly.type
_entity_poly.pdbx_seq_one_letter_code
_entity_poly.pdbx_strand_id
1 'polypeptide(L)'
;MSASRLQIGVLAWIGFAIHADAQASSPPAAPQLPIAAQIARSVRTSGNDGRALPILTQARRSERRALMDEIADTLTAIAINPSVNDLANARARSVAIGILFQSGKGNTGLADDVPGTPYSGATSRLRRIVELSSYVENRQVALKRLASLDHSSAMLGYLRQLALSSGRIAGTAVAILADDKGAGGRAIARELYVSGVVTDATAKRFLSTRANKYGW
;
A
#
# COMPACT_ATOMS: atom_id res chain seq x y z
N MET A 1 73.16 29.58 24.46
CA MET A 1 72.46 30.27 25.56
C MET A 1 71.75 31.49 25.00
N SER A 2 70.47 31.68 25.36
CA SER A 2 69.60 32.86 25.15
C SER A 2 69.34 33.31 23.69
N ALA A 3 68.17 33.06 23.08
CA ALA A 3 66.83 33.59 23.36
C ALA A 3 66.66 35.09 23.06
N SER A 4 65.89 35.42 22.03
CA SER A 4 64.82 36.44 22.13
C SER A 4 63.94 36.56 20.89
N ARG A 5 62.64 36.35 21.14
CA ARG A 5 61.47 37.12 20.67
C ARG A 5 61.16 37.13 19.17
N LEU A 6 60.12 36.38 18.81
CA LEU A 6 59.29 36.65 17.64
C LEU A 6 57.83 36.81 18.06
N GLN A 7 57.24 37.85 17.48
CA GLN A 7 55.96 38.47 17.80
C GLN A 7 54.76 37.53 17.64
N ILE A 8 53.82 37.71 18.55
CA ILE A 8 52.46 37.14 18.53
C ILE A 8 51.66 37.90 17.46
N GLY A 9 51.35 37.24 16.35
CA GLY A 9 50.36 37.67 15.37
C GLY A 9 49.06 36.91 15.59
N VAL A 10 48.06 37.56 16.15
CA VAL A 10 46.70 37.04 16.30
C VAL A 10 46.01 37.10 14.93
N LEU A 11 45.80 35.96 14.29
CA LEU A 11 44.96 35.83 13.11
C LEU A 11 43.54 35.46 13.55
N ALA A 12 42.65 36.45 13.50
CA ALA A 12 41.23 36.29 13.66
C ALA A 12 40.65 35.53 12.45
N TRP A 13 40.19 34.30 12.66
CA TRP A 13 39.43 33.55 11.68
C TRP A 13 38.00 34.10 11.63
N ILE A 14 37.67 34.79 10.54
CA ILE A 14 36.29 35.13 10.21
C ILE A 14 35.62 33.84 9.73
N GLY A 15 34.78 33.25 10.57
CA GLY A 15 33.92 32.14 10.20
C GLY A 15 32.85 32.60 9.20
N PHE A 16 33.05 32.28 7.92
CA PHE A 16 31.97 32.30 6.94
C PHE A 16 31.08 31.07 7.18
N ALA A 17 29.95 31.27 7.86
CA ALA A 17 28.91 30.25 7.95
C ALA A 17 28.29 30.05 6.56
N ILE A 18 28.75 29.01 5.85
CA ILE A 18 28.06 28.47 4.68
C ILE A 18 26.72 27.93 5.20
N HIS A 19 25.65 28.71 5.07
CA HIS A 19 24.30 28.17 5.19
C HIS A 19 24.05 27.34 3.95
N ALA A 20 24.42 26.06 4.05
CA ALA A 20 23.94 25.04 3.14
C ALA A 20 22.43 24.89 3.39
N ASP A 21 21.63 25.61 2.62
CA ASP A 21 20.23 25.24 2.40
C ASP A 21 20.24 23.89 1.68
N ALA A 22 20.33 22.83 2.47
CA ALA A 22 20.00 21.49 2.03
C ALA A 22 18.47 21.42 1.89
N GLN A 23 17.93 22.10 0.88
CA GLN A 23 16.74 21.61 0.20
C GLN A 23 17.11 20.23 -0.31
N ALA A 24 16.67 19.20 0.42
CA ALA A 24 16.62 17.84 -0.06
C ALA A 24 15.66 17.83 -1.25
N SER A 25 16.16 18.22 -2.42
CA SER A 25 15.53 18.03 -3.70
C SER A 25 15.36 16.54 -3.84
N SER A 26 14.16 16.06 -3.55
CA SER A 26 13.77 14.72 -3.94
C SER A 26 14.12 14.59 -5.43
N PRO A 27 14.85 13.55 -5.84
CA PRO A 27 15.20 13.38 -7.25
C PRO A 27 13.92 13.50 -8.08
N PRO A 28 13.97 14.17 -9.25
CA PRO A 28 12.79 14.35 -10.08
C PRO A 28 12.16 12.97 -10.30
N ALA A 29 10.86 12.87 -10.01
CA ALA A 29 10.11 11.66 -10.32
C ALA A 29 10.38 11.34 -11.80
N ALA A 30 10.76 10.09 -12.07
CA ALA A 30 11.03 9.64 -13.44
C ALA A 30 9.88 10.10 -14.37
N PRO A 31 10.16 10.49 -15.63
CA PRO A 31 9.13 11.00 -16.52
C PRO A 31 7.98 10.00 -16.62
N GLN A 32 6.78 10.43 -16.23
CA GLN A 32 5.59 9.59 -16.38
C GLN A 32 5.30 9.40 -17.87
N LEU A 33 5.12 8.15 -18.31
CA LEU A 33 4.60 7.84 -19.62
C LEU A 33 3.24 8.53 -19.81
N PRO A 34 3.01 9.15 -20.99
CA PRO A 34 1.79 9.93 -21.24
C PRO A 34 0.48 9.17 -20.95
N ILE A 35 0.47 7.86 -21.17
CA ILE A 35 -0.70 7.02 -20.94
C ILE A 35 -1.01 6.78 -19.46
N ALA A 36 0.00 6.62 -18.60
CA ALA A 36 -0.20 6.43 -17.17
C ALA A 36 -0.77 7.71 -16.55
N ALA A 37 -0.24 8.87 -16.94
CA ALA A 37 -0.75 10.18 -16.53
C ALA A 37 -2.21 10.40 -16.99
N GLN A 38 -2.55 9.97 -18.22
CA GLN A 38 -3.94 10.04 -18.72
C GLN A 38 -4.89 9.13 -17.92
N ILE A 39 -4.49 7.89 -17.64
CA ILE A 39 -5.26 6.97 -16.80
C ILE A 39 -5.49 7.57 -15.42
N ALA A 40 -4.43 8.12 -14.82
CA ALA A 40 -4.50 8.79 -13.52
C ALA A 40 -5.51 9.94 -13.53
N ARG A 41 -5.48 10.75 -14.57
CA ARG A 41 -6.40 11.88 -14.74
C ARG A 41 -7.84 11.36 -14.85
N SER A 42 -8.10 10.40 -15.74
CA SER A 42 -9.44 9.84 -15.94
C SER A 42 -9.99 9.18 -14.67
N VAL A 43 -9.16 8.43 -13.94
CA VAL A 43 -9.58 7.84 -12.65
C VAL A 43 -9.93 8.93 -11.64
N ARG A 44 -9.18 10.04 -11.58
CA ARG A 44 -9.47 11.16 -10.66
C ARG A 44 -10.71 11.96 -11.07
N THR A 45 -10.91 12.21 -12.35
CA THR A 45 -12.00 13.08 -12.83
C THR A 45 -13.31 12.35 -13.04
N SER A 46 -13.24 11.12 -13.57
CA SER A 46 -14.40 10.37 -14.06
C SER A 46 -14.65 9.10 -13.25
N GLY A 47 -13.77 8.78 -12.30
CA GLY A 47 -13.91 7.59 -11.45
C GLY A 47 -13.78 6.27 -12.21
N ASN A 48 -13.19 6.28 -13.41
CA ASN A 48 -12.86 5.09 -14.17
C ASN A 48 -11.86 5.41 -15.30
N ASP A 49 -11.09 4.42 -15.71
CA ASP A 49 -10.43 4.40 -17.01
C ASP A 49 -10.50 2.97 -17.57
N GLY A 50 -11.30 2.77 -18.62
CA GLY A 50 -11.53 1.45 -19.23
C GLY A 50 -10.29 0.83 -19.89
N ARG A 51 -9.17 1.57 -19.98
CA ARG A 51 -7.91 1.07 -20.55
C ARG A 51 -7.01 0.42 -19.51
N ALA A 52 -7.15 0.77 -18.23
CA ALA A 52 -6.23 0.34 -17.18
C ALA A 52 -6.21 -1.19 -17.02
N LEU A 53 -7.37 -1.83 -16.94
CA LEU A 53 -7.45 -3.29 -16.79
C LEU A 53 -6.91 -4.04 -18.02
N PRO A 54 -7.36 -3.75 -19.26
CA PRO A 54 -6.83 -4.43 -20.44
C PRO A 54 -5.30 -4.32 -20.60
N ILE A 55 -4.71 -3.19 -20.21
CA ILE A 55 -3.25 -2.99 -20.26
C ILE A 55 -2.57 -3.82 -19.18
N LEU A 56 -3.03 -3.72 -17.92
CA LEU A 56 -2.42 -4.45 -16.79
C LEU A 56 -2.52 -5.97 -16.97
N THR A 57 -3.59 -6.47 -17.59
CA THR A 57 -3.80 -7.90 -17.83
C THR A 57 -3.33 -8.37 -19.20
N GLN A 58 -2.75 -7.49 -20.02
CA GLN A 58 -2.27 -7.81 -21.37
C GLN A 58 -3.36 -8.43 -22.27
N ALA A 59 -4.62 -8.04 -22.07
CA ALA A 59 -5.78 -8.71 -22.68
C ALA A 59 -5.83 -8.57 -24.20
N ARG A 60 -5.28 -7.49 -24.74
CA ARG A 60 -5.34 -7.18 -26.19
C ARG A 60 -4.04 -7.50 -26.90
N ARG A 61 -2.93 -7.43 -26.18
CA ARG A 61 -1.56 -7.60 -26.68
C ARG A 61 -0.59 -7.64 -25.50
N SER A 62 0.62 -8.12 -25.75
CA SER A 62 1.72 -8.01 -24.81
C SER A 62 2.04 -6.53 -24.50
N GLU A 63 2.17 -6.21 -23.23
CA GLU A 63 2.51 -4.86 -22.75
C GLU A 63 3.87 -4.86 -22.07
N ARG A 64 4.59 -3.74 -22.17
CA ARG A 64 5.89 -3.59 -21.50
C ARG A 64 5.70 -3.58 -19.99
N ARG A 65 6.55 -4.32 -19.27
CA ARG A 65 6.51 -4.36 -17.81
C ARG A 65 6.57 -2.97 -17.16
N ALA A 66 7.46 -2.12 -17.65
CA ALA A 66 7.60 -0.74 -17.17
C ALA A 66 6.30 0.07 -17.27
N LEU A 67 5.55 -0.08 -18.37
CA LEU A 67 4.26 0.60 -18.55
C LEU A 67 3.21 0.11 -17.53
N MET A 68 3.09 -1.21 -17.38
CA MET A 68 2.15 -1.79 -16.41
C MET A 68 2.48 -1.35 -14.98
N ASP A 69 3.76 -1.40 -14.61
CA ASP A 69 4.23 -0.97 -13.29
C ASP A 69 3.96 0.52 -13.06
N GLU A 70 4.15 1.37 -14.05
CA GLU A 70 3.89 2.80 -13.92
C GLU A 70 2.39 3.12 -13.76
N ILE A 71 1.52 2.44 -14.52
CA ILE A 71 0.06 2.55 -14.33
C ILE A 71 -0.29 2.10 -12.90
N ALA A 72 0.22 0.96 -12.46
CA ALA A 72 -0.06 0.42 -11.13
C ALA A 72 0.46 1.34 -10.01
N ASP A 73 1.64 1.94 -10.18
CA ASP A 73 2.23 2.87 -9.22
C ASP A 73 1.43 4.16 -9.15
N THR A 74 0.89 4.62 -10.28
CA THR A 74 0.01 5.78 -10.32
C THR A 74 -1.33 5.53 -9.62
N LEU A 75 -1.94 4.36 -9.82
CA LEU A 75 -3.14 3.94 -9.08
C LEU A 75 -2.85 3.81 -7.58
N THR A 76 -1.67 3.30 -7.23
CA THR A 76 -1.21 3.19 -5.84
C THR A 76 -1.06 4.57 -5.19
N ALA A 77 -0.46 5.53 -5.90
CA ALA A 77 -0.34 6.91 -5.44
C ALA A 77 -1.71 7.58 -5.22
N ILE A 78 -2.69 7.32 -6.11
CA ILE A 78 -4.07 7.78 -5.92
C ILE A 78 -4.64 7.24 -4.61
N ALA A 79 -4.44 5.96 -4.30
CA ALA A 79 -5.00 5.30 -3.13
C ALA A 79 -4.32 5.69 -1.79
N ILE A 80 -3.06 6.12 -1.83
CA ILE A 80 -2.27 6.47 -0.64
C ILE A 80 -2.42 7.95 -0.27
N ASN A 81 -2.29 8.85 -1.25
CA ASN A 81 -2.09 10.26 -0.97
C ASN A 81 -3.41 11.00 -0.72
N PRO A 82 -3.46 11.89 0.29
CA PRO A 82 -4.58 12.81 0.43
C PRO A 82 -4.59 13.82 -0.72
N SER A 83 -5.78 14.11 -1.24
CA SER A 83 -5.99 15.21 -2.17
C SER A 83 -6.94 16.22 -1.53
N VAL A 84 -6.70 17.50 -1.79
CA VAL A 84 -7.33 18.66 -1.12
C VAL A 84 -8.86 18.76 -1.37
N ASN A 85 -9.45 17.91 -2.23
CA ASN A 85 -10.87 17.96 -2.59
C ASN A 85 -11.57 16.60 -2.37
N ASP A 86 -12.35 16.44 -1.31
CA ASP A 86 -12.49 15.14 -0.62
C ASP A 86 -13.43 14.09 -1.30
N LEU A 87 -14.57 14.48 -1.88
CA LEU A 87 -15.58 13.49 -2.29
C LEU A 87 -15.25 12.76 -3.61
N ALA A 88 -14.88 13.49 -4.66
CA ALA A 88 -14.47 12.90 -5.95
C ALA A 88 -13.24 11.99 -5.79
N ASN A 89 -12.37 12.34 -4.83
CA ASN A 89 -11.16 11.58 -4.54
C ASN A 89 -11.44 10.28 -3.76
N ALA A 90 -12.47 10.21 -2.91
CA ALA A 90 -12.84 8.95 -2.25
C ALA A 90 -13.24 7.86 -3.26
N ARG A 91 -13.99 8.23 -4.30
CA ARG A 91 -14.33 7.34 -5.41
C ARG A 91 -13.09 6.92 -6.18
N ALA A 92 -12.22 7.86 -6.54
CA ALA A 92 -10.97 7.58 -7.26
C ALA A 92 -10.07 6.59 -6.50
N ARG A 93 -9.94 6.75 -5.18
CA ARG A 93 -9.20 5.82 -4.30
C ARG A 93 -9.79 4.41 -4.35
N SER A 94 -11.10 4.29 -4.18
CA SER A 94 -11.80 3.00 -4.23
C SER A 94 -11.65 2.32 -5.60
N VAL A 95 -11.73 3.09 -6.68
CA VAL A 95 -11.56 2.60 -8.06
C VAL A 95 -10.12 2.15 -8.31
N ALA A 96 -9.12 2.88 -7.82
CA ALA A 96 -7.72 2.51 -7.97
C ALA A 96 -7.40 1.17 -7.28
N ILE A 97 -7.86 1.01 -6.03
CA ILE A 97 -7.79 -0.28 -5.31
C ILE A 97 -8.60 -1.36 -6.06
N GLY A 98 -9.74 -0.96 -6.63
CA GLY A 98 -10.56 -1.67 -7.60
C GLY A 98 -9.75 -2.35 -8.69
N ILE A 99 -9.11 -1.51 -9.51
CA ILE A 99 -8.36 -1.90 -10.70
C ILE A 99 -7.18 -2.80 -10.33
N LEU A 100 -6.42 -2.46 -9.29
CA LEU A 100 -5.29 -3.28 -8.83
C LEU A 100 -5.72 -4.71 -8.44
N PHE A 101 -6.84 -4.84 -7.73
CA PHE A 101 -7.35 -6.15 -7.37
C PHE A 101 -7.84 -6.95 -8.58
N GLN A 102 -8.62 -6.32 -9.47
CA GLN A 102 -9.14 -7.00 -10.64
C GLN A 102 -8.03 -7.41 -11.60
N SER A 103 -6.99 -6.58 -11.78
CA SER A 103 -5.83 -6.97 -12.58
C SER A 103 -5.05 -8.12 -11.95
N GLY A 104 -4.94 -8.16 -10.62
CA GLY A 104 -4.36 -9.29 -9.90
C GLY A 104 -5.16 -10.59 -10.04
N LYS A 105 -6.46 -10.52 -10.35
CA LYS A 105 -7.29 -11.68 -10.71
C LYS A 105 -7.18 -12.09 -12.19
N GLY A 106 -6.56 -11.26 -13.04
CA GLY A 106 -6.58 -11.44 -14.49
C GLY A 106 -7.86 -10.94 -15.17
N ASN A 107 -8.72 -10.22 -14.44
CA ASN A 107 -9.98 -9.70 -14.99
C ASN A 107 -9.70 -8.49 -15.89
N THR A 108 -10.13 -8.60 -17.15
CA THR A 108 -9.75 -7.65 -18.22
C THR A 108 -10.64 -6.43 -18.29
N GLY A 109 -11.87 -6.50 -17.74
CA GLY A 109 -12.86 -5.41 -17.85
C GLY A 109 -13.39 -5.21 -19.28
N LEU A 110 -13.10 -6.13 -20.20
CA LEU A 110 -13.66 -6.17 -21.54
C LEU A 110 -14.99 -6.94 -21.52
N ALA A 111 -15.85 -6.65 -22.50
CA ALA A 111 -16.94 -7.56 -22.83
C ALA A 111 -16.38 -8.91 -23.28
N ASP A 112 -17.19 -9.97 -23.16
CA ASP A 112 -16.94 -11.31 -23.75
C ASP A 112 -15.86 -12.18 -23.10
N ASP A 113 -15.76 -12.21 -21.75
CA ASP A 113 -14.89 -13.14 -20.99
C ASP A 113 -13.46 -13.29 -21.55
N VAL A 114 -12.92 -12.20 -22.10
CA VAL A 114 -11.58 -12.19 -22.71
C VAL A 114 -10.56 -12.58 -21.64
N PRO A 115 -9.74 -13.64 -21.88
CA PRO A 115 -8.76 -14.08 -20.90
C PRO A 115 -7.66 -13.03 -20.75
N GLY A 116 -7.30 -12.73 -19.50
CA GLY A 116 -6.20 -11.85 -19.16
C GLY A 116 -5.15 -12.58 -18.32
N THR A 117 -3.89 -12.18 -18.46
CA THR A 117 -2.82 -12.64 -17.58
C THR A 117 -2.90 -11.86 -16.26
N PRO A 118 -2.98 -12.53 -15.10
CA PRO A 118 -2.92 -11.85 -13.81
C PRO A 118 -1.69 -10.95 -13.69
N TYR A 119 -1.91 -9.68 -13.35
CA TYR A 119 -0.81 -8.74 -13.15
C TYR A 119 -0.08 -9.05 -11.84
N SER A 120 1.12 -9.62 -11.94
CA SER A 120 1.88 -10.06 -10.77
C SER A 120 2.33 -8.94 -9.83
N GLY A 121 2.31 -7.67 -10.28
CA GLY A 121 2.60 -6.53 -9.40
C GLY A 121 1.44 -6.12 -8.48
N ALA A 122 0.22 -6.61 -8.69
CA ALA A 122 -0.97 -6.19 -7.96
C ALA A 122 -0.84 -6.33 -6.43
N THR A 123 -0.36 -7.48 -5.95
CA THR A 123 -0.22 -7.78 -4.51
C THR A 123 0.75 -6.81 -3.83
N SER A 124 1.90 -6.53 -4.45
CA SER A 124 2.89 -5.58 -3.91
C SER A 124 2.32 -4.16 -3.77
N ARG A 125 1.51 -3.72 -4.75
CA ARG A 125 0.87 -2.39 -4.72
C ARG A 125 -0.25 -2.33 -3.68
N LEU A 126 -1.08 -3.38 -3.57
CA LEU A 126 -2.11 -3.47 -2.53
C LEU A 126 -1.48 -3.46 -1.13
N ARG A 127 -0.38 -4.19 -0.91
CA ARG A 127 0.40 -4.14 0.34
C ARG A 127 0.88 -2.73 0.65
N ARG A 128 1.46 -2.04 -0.33
CA ARG A 128 1.90 -0.64 -0.16
C ARG A 128 0.76 0.29 0.26
N ILE A 129 -0.47 0.06 -0.23
CA ILE A 129 -1.66 0.82 0.20
C ILE A 129 -2.04 0.50 1.66
N VAL A 130 -1.97 -0.76 2.08
CA VAL A 130 -2.20 -1.16 3.48
C VAL A 130 -1.22 -0.48 4.42
N GLU A 131 0.04 -0.33 4.00
CA GLU A 131 1.12 0.19 4.83
C GLU A 131 1.18 1.71 4.86
N LEU A 132 0.92 2.38 3.74
CA LEU A 132 1.20 3.82 3.59
C LEU A 132 -0.03 4.72 3.51
N SER A 133 -1.23 4.19 3.23
CA SER A 133 -2.40 5.05 3.07
C SER A 133 -2.80 5.71 4.39
N SER A 134 -2.98 7.02 4.39
CA SER A 134 -3.50 7.75 5.55
C SER A 134 -4.99 7.47 5.82
N TYR A 135 -5.69 6.86 4.86
CA TYR A 135 -7.11 6.54 4.96
C TYR A 135 -7.32 5.12 5.48
N VAL A 136 -7.87 4.99 6.69
CA VAL A 136 -8.06 3.69 7.34
C VAL A 136 -8.94 2.76 6.51
N GLU A 137 -9.98 3.30 5.87
CA GLU A 137 -10.90 2.56 5.00
C GLU A 137 -10.16 1.96 3.80
N ASN A 138 -9.25 2.72 3.19
CA ASN A 138 -8.45 2.23 2.07
C ASN A 138 -7.51 1.10 2.51
N ARG A 139 -6.87 1.25 3.67
CA ARG A 139 -6.02 0.18 4.23
C ARG A 139 -6.83 -1.09 4.44
N GLN A 140 -8.04 -0.99 4.99
CA GLN A 140 -8.90 -2.15 5.22
C GLN A 140 -9.37 -2.82 3.91
N VAL A 141 -9.81 -2.02 2.92
CA VAL A 141 -10.25 -2.55 1.62
C VAL A 141 -9.08 -3.18 0.86
N ALA A 142 -7.91 -2.55 0.87
CA ALA A 142 -6.71 -3.09 0.27
C ALA A 142 -6.26 -4.38 0.96
N LEU A 143 -6.35 -4.47 2.29
CA LEU A 143 -6.00 -5.68 3.03
C LEU A 143 -6.89 -6.87 2.67
N LYS A 144 -8.21 -6.67 2.60
CA LYS A 144 -9.16 -7.71 2.18
C LYS A 144 -8.85 -8.21 0.76
N ARG A 145 -8.59 -7.28 -0.16
CA ARG A 145 -8.26 -7.61 -1.57
C ARG A 145 -6.90 -8.31 -1.69
N LEU A 146 -5.88 -7.85 -0.97
CA LEU A 146 -4.59 -8.51 -0.88
C LEU A 146 -4.75 -9.94 -0.35
N ALA A 147 -5.49 -10.12 0.74
CA ALA A 147 -5.74 -11.42 1.32
C ALA A 147 -6.51 -12.36 0.37
N SER A 148 -7.39 -11.83 -0.47
CA SER A 148 -8.07 -12.62 -1.50
C SER A 148 -7.15 -13.07 -2.65
N LEU A 149 -6.03 -12.38 -2.90
CA LEU A 149 -5.08 -12.73 -3.95
C LEU A 149 -3.92 -13.60 -3.44
N ASP A 150 -3.48 -13.37 -2.21
CA ASP A 150 -2.31 -14.02 -1.62
C ASP A 150 -2.74 -15.14 -0.66
N HIS A 151 -2.60 -16.38 -1.11
CA HIS A 151 -2.89 -17.59 -0.33
C HIS A 151 -1.64 -18.20 0.33
N SER A 152 -0.51 -17.51 0.29
CA SER A 152 0.75 -18.00 0.87
C SER A 152 0.72 -18.01 2.40
N SER A 153 1.63 -18.81 2.99
CA SER A 153 1.91 -18.77 4.43
C SER A 153 2.45 -17.42 4.89
N ALA A 154 3.19 -16.72 4.03
CA ALA A 154 3.68 -15.37 4.31
C ALA A 154 2.53 -14.38 4.56
N MET A 155 1.39 -14.55 3.87
CA MET A 155 0.21 -13.74 4.12
C MET A 155 -0.38 -13.98 5.52
N LEU A 156 -0.35 -15.22 6.02
CA LEU A 156 -0.80 -15.53 7.38
C LEU A 156 0.09 -14.85 8.43
N GLY A 157 1.41 -14.89 8.23
CA GLY A 157 2.38 -14.18 9.09
C GLY A 157 2.15 -12.67 9.09
N TYR A 158 1.89 -12.09 7.92
CA TYR A 158 1.59 -10.66 7.79
C TYR A 158 0.27 -10.27 8.48
N LEU A 159 -0.79 -11.06 8.31
CA LEU A 159 -2.07 -10.84 8.99
C LEU A 159 -1.93 -10.94 10.50
N ARG A 160 -1.12 -11.88 11.00
CA ARG A 160 -0.80 -11.98 12.43
C ARG A 160 -0.13 -10.71 12.94
N GLN A 161 0.87 -10.19 12.23
CA GLN A 161 1.53 -8.93 12.60
C GLN A 161 0.53 -7.76 12.66
N LEU A 162 -0.37 -7.65 11.68
CA LEU A 162 -1.41 -6.62 11.67
C LEU A 162 -2.44 -6.83 12.78
N ALA A 163 -2.78 -8.06 13.14
CA ALA A 163 -3.69 -8.34 14.26
C ALA A 163 -3.12 -7.90 15.61
N LEU A 164 -1.79 -7.83 15.73
CA LEU A 164 -1.08 -7.35 16.92
C LEU A 164 -0.86 -5.83 16.91
N SER A 165 -1.15 -5.15 15.80
CA SER A 165 -1.04 -3.69 15.73
C SER A 165 -2.21 -3.00 16.45
N SER A 166 -2.10 -1.69 16.64
CA SER A 166 -3.21 -0.87 17.13
C SER A 166 -4.15 -0.44 15.98
N GLY A 167 -5.41 -0.16 16.33
CA GLY A 167 -6.38 0.48 15.45
C GLY A 167 -7.20 -0.48 14.56
N ARG A 168 -8.11 0.09 13.78
CA ARG A 168 -9.14 -0.66 13.04
C ARG A 168 -8.60 -1.67 12.01
N ILE A 169 -7.32 -1.57 11.64
CA ILE A 169 -6.69 -2.55 10.75
C ILE A 169 -6.50 -3.90 11.45
N ALA A 170 -6.26 -3.92 12.76
CA ALA A 170 -6.11 -5.14 13.55
C ALA A 170 -7.38 -5.97 13.56
N GLY A 171 -8.54 -5.34 13.77
CA GLY A 171 -9.84 -6.01 13.69
C GLY A 171 -10.11 -6.60 12.31
N THR A 172 -9.65 -5.94 11.24
CA THR A 172 -9.78 -6.47 9.86
C THR A 172 -8.88 -7.69 9.65
N ALA A 173 -7.64 -7.65 10.14
CA ALA A 173 -6.70 -8.76 10.03
C ALA A 173 -7.21 -10.01 10.79
N VAL A 174 -7.73 -9.82 12.01
CA VAL A 174 -8.37 -10.89 12.79
C VAL A 174 -9.55 -11.50 12.04
N ALA A 175 -10.43 -10.67 11.47
CA ALA A 175 -11.58 -11.16 10.72
C ALA A 175 -11.15 -12.04 9.53
N ILE A 176 -10.16 -11.57 8.75
CA ILE A 176 -9.61 -12.33 7.62
C ILE A 176 -8.98 -13.66 8.09
N LEU A 177 -8.20 -13.64 9.18
CA LEU A 177 -7.62 -14.86 9.74
C LEU A 177 -8.70 -15.88 10.12
N ALA A 178 -9.73 -15.43 10.86
CA ALA A 178 -10.75 -16.32 11.40
C ALA A 178 -11.74 -16.85 10.36
N ASP A 179 -12.06 -16.04 9.34
CA ASP A 179 -13.15 -16.36 8.41
C ASP A 179 -12.65 -16.75 7.01
N ASP A 180 -11.57 -16.15 6.51
CA ASP A 180 -11.21 -16.22 5.08
C ASP A 180 -10.00 -17.14 4.80
N LYS A 181 -9.19 -17.44 5.82
CA LYS A 181 -7.90 -18.14 5.69
C LYS A 181 -7.92 -19.61 6.08
N GLY A 182 -9.12 -20.21 6.13
CA GLY A 182 -9.30 -21.63 6.39
C GLY A 182 -8.75 -22.08 7.75
N ALA A 183 -8.33 -23.34 7.85
CA ALA A 183 -7.87 -23.92 9.11
C ALA A 183 -6.61 -23.24 9.67
N GLY A 184 -5.64 -22.93 8.81
CA GLY A 184 -4.39 -22.26 9.23
C GLY A 184 -4.63 -20.86 9.80
N GLY A 185 -5.49 -20.06 9.14
CA GLY A 185 -5.89 -18.77 9.67
C GLY A 185 -6.65 -18.86 10.99
N ARG A 186 -7.61 -19.81 11.09
CA ARG A 186 -8.36 -20.06 12.34
C ARG A 186 -7.47 -20.50 13.48
N ALA A 187 -6.43 -21.30 13.22
CA ALA A 187 -5.47 -21.70 14.24
C ALA A 187 -4.73 -20.48 14.83
N ILE A 188 -4.29 -19.55 13.98
CA ILE A 188 -3.67 -18.30 14.42
C ILE A 188 -4.66 -17.43 15.19
N ALA A 189 -5.90 -17.29 14.70
CA ALA A 189 -6.93 -16.51 15.39
C ALA A 189 -7.22 -17.08 16.79
N ARG A 190 -7.32 -18.41 16.92
CA ARG A 190 -7.46 -19.09 18.20
C ARG A 190 -6.28 -18.83 19.12
N GLU A 191 -5.06 -18.94 18.62
CA GLU A 191 -3.85 -18.65 19.39
C GLU A 191 -3.83 -17.21 19.92
N LEU A 192 -4.16 -16.24 19.07
CA LEU A 192 -4.26 -14.83 19.44
C LEU A 192 -5.34 -14.57 20.51
N TYR A 193 -6.45 -15.32 20.46
CA TYR A 193 -7.49 -15.28 21.49
C TYR A 193 -7.00 -15.84 22.83
N VAL A 194 -6.46 -17.07 22.83
CA VAL A 194 -6.02 -17.78 24.04
C VAL A 194 -4.88 -17.04 24.75
N SER A 195 -3.94 -16.50 23.98
CA SER A 195 -2.79 -15.77 24.52
C SER A 195 -3.13 -14.36 25.03
N GLY A 196 -4.28 -13.79 24.65
CA GLY A 196 -4.72 -12.47 25.11
C GLY A 196 -3.84 -11.29 24.65
N VAL A 197 -2.93 -11.50 23.69
CA VAL A 197 -1.92 -10.52 23.27
C VAL A 197 -2.45 -9.39 22.39
N VAL A 198 -3.62 -9.55 21.78
CA VAL A 198 -4.26 -8.53 20.94
C VAL A 198 -4.76 -7.40 21.82
N THR A 199 -4.33 -6.16 21.57
CA THR A 199 -4.67 -5.00 22.42
C THR A 199 -5.89 -4.22 21.91
N ASP A 200 -6.13 -4.20 20.60
CA ASP A 200 -7.25 -3.47 19.98
C ASP A 200 -8.62 -4.03 20.39
N ALA A 201 -9.51 -3.16 20.86
CA ALA A 201 -10.82 -3.55 21.39
C ALA A 201 -11.74 -4.17 20.32
N THR A 202 -11.66 -3.70 19.08
CA THR A 202 -12.47 -4.25 17.98
C THR A 202 -11.97 -5.66 17.62
N ALA A 203 -10.66 -5.83 17.53
CA ALA A 203 -10.04 -7.12 17.30
C ALA A 203 -10.35 -8.13 18.42
N LYS A 204 -10.26 -7.72 19.70
CA LYS A 204 -10.69 -8.53 20.85
C LYS A 204 -12.14 -8.99 20.72
N ARG A 205 -13.06 -8.07 20.44
CA ARG A 205 -14.49 -8.39 20.28
C ARG A 205 -14.74 -9.39 19.15
N PHE A 206 -14.03 -9.25 18.03
CA PHE A 206 -14.08 -10.23 16.94
C PHE A 206 -13.60 -11.61 17.39
N LEU A 207 -12.45 -11.68 18.08
CA LEU A 207 -11.93 -12.94 18.61
C LEU A 207 -12.91 -13.60 19.57
N SER A 208 -13.48 -12.87 20.54
CA SER A 208 -14.49 -13.42 21.46
C SER A 208 -15.72 -13.95 20.71
N THR A 209 -16.20 -13.22 19.70
CA THR A 209 -17.34 -13.66 18.88
C THR A 209 -17.03 -14.96 18.14
N ARG A 210 -15.82 -15.12 17.63
CA ARG A 210 -15.39 -16.34 16.93
C ARG A 210 -15.06 -17.48 17.87
N ALA A 211 -14.52 -17.20 19.06
CA ALA A 211 -14.34 -18.18 20.11
C ALA A 211 -15.67 -18.83 20.52
N ASN A 212 -16.72 -18.02 20.70
CA ASN A 212 -18.07 -18.53 20.97
C ASN A 212 -18.62 -19.37 19.80
N LYS A 213 -18.42 -18.91 18.55
CA LYS A 213 -18.88 -19.63 17.35
C LYS A 213 -18.19 -20.98 17.16
N TYR A 214 -16.90 -21.07 17.45
CA TYR A 214 -16.07 -22.23 17.14
C TYR A 214 -15.67 -23.06 18.37
N GLY A 215 -16.08 -22.67 19.58
CA GLY A 215 -15.78 -23.37 20.83
C GLY A 215 -14.29 -23.37 21.19
N TRP A 216 -13.63 -22.21 21.10
CA TRP A 216 -12.18 -22.06 21.33
C TRP A 216 -11.75 -21.95 22.78
#